data_AF-A0A2N0NMW0-F1
#
_entry.id   AF-A0A2N0NMW0-F1
#
_cell.length_a   1.000
_cell.length_b   1.000
_cell.length_c   1.000
_cell.angle_alpha   90.00
_cell.angle_beta   90.00
_cell.angle_gamma   90.00
#
_symmetry.space_group_name_H-M   'P 1'
#
loop_
_entity.id
_entity.type
_entity.pdbx_description
1 polymer ?
#
loop_
_entity_poly.entity_id
_entity_poly.type
_entity_poly.pdbx_seq_one_letter_code
_entity_poly.pdbx_strand_id
1 'polypeptide(L)'
;MSEIYDELEEIKSRHEIEKHNESRKEYQVDPSCLKCYSIDEIKIEDWFKRFWKIFQKAILEAMSYNRNTYMKLMEYIKLTRKDGEENYPSSKKKRNKEFERMRKEGEKLLDVVVRSIRYRNKPDYRKIGIISVIKGIVNI
;
A
#
# COMPACT_ATOMS: atom_id res chain seq x y z
N MET A 1 -34.11 -17.11 -1.97
CA MET A 1 -32.84 -17.61 -1.39
C MET A 1 -31.64 -16.68 -1.64
N SER A 2 -31.70 -15.69 -2.56
CA SER A 2 -30.67 -14.64 -2.71
C SER A 2 -30.79 -13.54 -1.65
N GLU A 3 -32.01 -13.02 -1.45
CA GLU A 3 -32.28 -11.83 -0.62
C GLU A 3 -31.75 -11.90 0.82
N ILE A 4 -31.79 -13.08 1.44
CA ILE A 4 -31.31 -13.28 2.83
C ILE A 4 -29.77 -13.22 2.90
N TYR A 5 -29.07 -13.70 1.87
CA TYR A 5 -27.61 -13.60 1.83
C TYR A 5 -27.17 -12.17 1.53
N ASP A 6 -27.90 -11.49 0.65
CA ASP A 6 -27.64 -10.09 0.31
C ASP A 6 -27.85 -9.18 1.54
N GLU A 7 -28.93 -9.38 2.31
CA GLU A 7 -29.15 -8.67 3.59
C GLU A 7 -28.07 -8.95 4.65
N LEU A 8 -27.63 -10.20 4.77
CA LEU A 8 -26.59 -10.59 5.73
C LEU A 8 -25.23 -9.97 5.36
N GLU A 9 -24.92 -9.84 4.07
CA GLU A 9 -23.73 -9.16 3.58
C GLU A 9 -23.76 -7.66 3.92
N GLU A 10 -24.92 -7.00 3.76
CA GLU A 10 -25.11 -5.59 4.14
C GLU A 10 -25.01 -5.35 5.64
N ILE A 11 -25.56 -6.26 6.46
CA ILE A 11 -25.47 -6.19 7.93
C ILE A 11 -24.00 -6.33 8.37
N LYS A 12 -23.27 -7.27 7.77
CA LYS A 12 -21.85 -7.49 8.08
C LYS A 12 -20.99 -6.31 7.65
N SER A 13 -21.26 -5.73 6.48
CA SER A 13 -20.57 -4.54 5.98
C SER A 13 -20.79 -3.34 6.92
N ARG A 14 -22.03 -3.08 7.34
CA ARG A 14 -22.34 -2.03 8.33
C ARG A 14 -21.62 -2.24 9.65
N HIS A 15 -21.61 -3.45 10.17
CA HIS A 15 -20.94 -3.77 11.43
C HIS A 15 -19.43 -3.52 11.36
N GLU A 16 -18.77 -3.84 10.24
CA GLU A 16 -17.35 -3.55 10.05
C GLU A 16 -17.06 -2.04 9.96
N ILE A 17 -17.95 -1.26 9.31
CA ILE A 17 -17.84 0.20 9.21
C ILE A 17 -18.02 0.85 10.60
N GLU A 18 -19.01 0.42 11.38
CA GLU A 18 -19.28 0.93 12.73
C GLU A 18 -18.09 0.66 13.66
N LYS A 19 -17.57 -0.57 13.67
CA LYS A 19 -16.39 -0.94 14.45
C LYS A 19 -15.16 -0.11 14.09
N HIS A 20 -14.96 0.18 12.80
CA HIS A 20 -13.90 1.04 12.33
C HIS A 20 -14.07 2.49 12.83
N ASN A 21 -15.30 3.01 12.82
CA ASN A 21 -15.60 4.38 13.28
C ASN A 21 -15.50 4.56 14.80
N GLU A 22 -15.91 3.56 15.59
CA GLU A 22 -15.71 3.57 17.04
C GLU A 22 -14.22 3.56 17.40
N SER A 23 -13.46 2.70 16.73
CA SER A 23 -11.99 2.62 16.91
C SER A 23 -11.27 3.91 16.48
N ARG A 24 -11.89 4.72 15.61
CA ARG A 24 -11.37 6.01 15.14
C ARG A 24 -11.30 7.09 16.23
N LYS A 25 -12.05 6.93 17.33
CA LYS A 25 -12.05 7.88 18.47
C LYS A 25 -10.90 7.66 19.46
N GLU A 26 -10.27 6.48 19.46
CA GLU A 26 -9.26 6.10 20.46
C GLU A 26 -7.80 6.24 19.97
N TYR A 27 -7.53 6.23 18.65
CA TYR A 27 -6.16 6.29 18.12
C TYR A 27 -5.69 7.71 17.81
N GLN A 28 -4.41 8.00 18.08
CA GLN A 28 -3.72 9.15 17.51
C GLN A 28 -3.75 9.08 15.98
N VAL A 29 -3.87 10.24 15.33
CA VAL A 29 -3.96 10.39 13.88
C VAL A 29 -2.76 9.71 13.20
N ASP A 30 -2.99 8.54 12.62
CA ASP A 30 -2.02 7.81 11.81
C ASP A 30 -2.20 8.18 10.32
N PRO A 31 -1.37 9.09 9.77
CA PRO A 31 -1.44 9.47 8.36
C PRO A 31 -1.05 8.35 7.39
N SER A 32 -0.59 7.19 7.88
CA SER A 32 -0.36 5.97 7.08
C SER A 32 -1.63 5.15 6.89
N CYS A 33 -2.66 5.30 7.74
CA CYS A 33 -3.87 4.49 7.67
C CYS A 33 -4.68 4.77 6.39
N LEU A 34 -4.44 3.99 5.35
CA LEU A 34 -5.10 4.11 4.03
C LEU A 34 -6.56 3.64 4.03
N LYS A 35 -7.04 3.01 5.12
CA LYS A 35 -8.48 2.77 5.39
C LYS A 35 -9.18 4.00 5.97
N CYS A 36 -8.46 4.76 6.78
CA CYS A 36 -8.95 5.96 7.45
C CYS A 36 -8.95 7.18 6.51
N TYR A 37 -8.22 7.07 5.39
CA TYR A 37 -8.06 8.08 4.35
C TYR A 37 -8.09 7.43 2.97
N SER A 38 -9.16 7.66 2.21
CA SER A 38 -9.15 7.34 0.78
C SER A 38 -8.04 8.14 0.10
N ILE A 39 -7.26 7.48 -0.76
CA ILE A 39 -6.26 8.15 -1.62
C ILE A 39 -6.93 9.15 -2.58
N ASP A 40 -8.26 9.07 -2.74
CA ASP A 40 -9.04 10.08 -3.45
C ASP A 40 -9.27 11.36 -2.60
N GLU A 41 -9.23 11.27 -1.26
CA GLU A 41 -9.34 12.41 -0.32
C GLU A 41 -7.98 13.01 0.07
N ILE A 42 -6.94 12.18 0.26
CA ILE A 42 -5.57 12.67 0.38
C ILE A 42 -5.02 12.85 -1.04
N LYS A 43 -4.71 14.09 -1.45
CA LYS A 43 -3.94 14.32 -2.69
C LYS A 43 -2.74 13.36 -2.70
N ILE A 44 -2.71 12.43 -3.65
CA ILE A 44 -1.66 11.41 -3.80
C ILE A 44 -0.24 11.99 -3.63
N GLU A 45 -0.04 13.22 -4.09
CA GLU A 45 1.19 13.98 -3.90
C GLU A 45 1.55 14.24 -2.44
N ASP A 46 0.58 14.58 -1.59
CA ASP A 46 0.78 14.82 -0.17
C ASP A 46 1.06 13.52 0.59
N TRP A 47 0.41 12.41 0.20
CA TRP A 47 0.79 11.09 0.70
C TRP A 47 2.24 10.77 0.34
N PHE A 48 2.62 10.96 -0.92
CA PHE A 48 3.98 10.67 -1.36
C PHE A 48 5.02 11.55 -0.67
N LYS A 49 4.73 12.84 -0.45
CA LYS A 49 5.61 13.73 0.33
C LYS A 49 5.80 13.23 1.76
N ARG A 50 4.73 12.75 2.42
CA ARG A 50 4.82 12.14 3.77
C ARG A 50 5.63 10.86 3.75
N PHE A 51 5.35 9.96 2.80
CA PHE A 51 6.13 8.75 2.55
C PHE A 51 7.62 9.08 2.40
N TRP A 52 7.96 10.04 1.53
CA TRP A 52 9.34 10.41 1.26
C TRP A 52 10.06 10.93 2.50
N LYS A 53 9.38 11.75 3.31
CA LYS A 53 9.94 12.27 4.57
C LYS A 53 10.24 11.15 5.57
N ILE A 54 9.38 10.13 5.65
CA ILE A 54 9.60 8.96 6.51
C ILE A 54 10.73 8.10 5.95
N PHE A 55 10.68 7.83 4.65
CA PHE A 55 11.69 7.03 3.95
C PHE A 55 13.09 7.63 4.08
N GLN A 56 13.23 8.95 3.92
CA GLN A 56 14.51 9.66 4.08
C GLN A 56 15.02 9.62 5.52
N LYS A 57 14.14 9.56 6.53
CA LYS A 57 14.55 9.37 7.93
C LYS A 57 15.02 7.94 8.19
N ALA A 58 14.38 6.95 7.56
CA ALA A 58 14.73 5.54 7.70
C ALA A 58 16.00 5.18 6.91
N ILE A 59 16.20 5.81 5.76
CA ILE A 59 17.35 5.66 4.86
C ILE A 59 18.01 7.03 4.72
N LEU A 60 18.84 7.41 5.68
CA LEU A 60 19.49 8.73 5.75
C LEU A 60 20.31 9.06 4.49
N GLU A 61 20.76 8.03 3.77
CA GLU A 61 21.52 8.13 2.52
C GLU A 61 20.65 8.48 1.31
N ALA A 62 19.32 8.34 1.39
CA ALA A 62 18.41 8.71 0.31
C ALA A 62 18.31 10.23 0.19
N MET A 63 18.83 10.78 -0.90
CA MET A 63 18.90 12.22 -1.11
C MET A 63 17.67 12.76 -1.84
N SER A 64 17.29 12.11 -2.93
CA SER A 64 16.19 12.54 -3.77
C SER A 64 15.62 11.39 -4.59
N TYR A 65 14.42 11.61 -5.11
CA TYR A 65 13.74 10.72 -6.04
C TYR A 65 13.54 11.44 -7.37
N ASN A 66 13.43 10.68 -8.45
CA ASN A 66 13.02 11.19 -9.74
C ASN A 66 11.54 10.88 -9.99
N ARG A 67 10.99 11.39 -11.10
CA ARG A 67 9.59 11.14 -11.48
C ARG A 67 9.27 9.65 -11.63
N ASN A 68 10.23 8.84 -12.08
CA ASN A 68 10.03 7.39 -12.23
C ASN A 68 9.84 6.70 -10.87
N THR A 69 10.58 7.09 -9.83
CA THR A 69 10.39 6.57 -8.47
C THR A 69 8.96 6.81 -7.99
N TYR A 70 8.46 8.03 -8.18
CA TYR A 70 7.08 8.39 -7.85
C TYR A 70 6.08 7.54 -8.62
N MET A 71 6.16 7.53 -9.95
CA MET A 71 5.22 6.80 -10.81
C MET A 71 5.21 5.30 -10.51
N LYS A 72 6.38 4.68 -10.34
CA LYS A 72 6.51 3.24 -10.12
C LYS A 72 6.11 2.81 -8.71
N LEU A 73 6.31 3.67 -7.71
CA LEU A 73 5.78 3.40 -6.38
C LEU A 73 4.24 3.48 -6.38
N MET A 74 3.66 4.43 -7.12
CA MET A 74 2.20 4.51 -7.27
C MET A 74 1.61 3.31 -8.00
N GLU A 75 2.26 2.84 -9.07
CA GLU A 75 1.89 1.58 -9.74
C GLU A 75 1.95 0.40 -8.78
N TYR A 76 3.00 0.32 -7.95
CA TYR A 76 3.13 -0.73 -6.94
C TYR A 76 1.99 -0.68 -5.93
N ILE A 77 1.67 0.50 -5.40
CA ILE A 77 0.58 0.68 -4.42
C ILE A 77 -0.76 0.29 -5.02
N LYS A 78 -1.07 0.73 -6.25
CA LYS A 78 -2.29 0.35 -6.96
C LYS A 78 -2.37 -1.15 -7.18
N LEU A 79 -1.26 -1.78 -7.60
CA LEU A 79 -1.19 -3.23 -7.81
C LEU A 79 -1.37 -4.01 -6.50
N THR A 80 -0.84 -3.52 -5.37
CA THR A 80 -0.94 -4.22 -4.08
C THR A 80 -2.16 -3.84 -3.26
N ARG A 81 -2.90 -2.81 -3.67
CA ARG A 81 -4.18 -2.45 -3.07
C ARG A 81 -5.16 -3.58 -3.30
N LYS A 82 -5.69 -4.09 -2.20
CA LYS A 82 -6.94 -4.85 -2.21
C LYS A 82 -8.05 -3.83 -2.10
N ASP A 83 -8.47 -3.24 -3.21
CA ASP A 83 -9.79 -2.63 -3.21
C ASP A 83 -10.75 -3.79 -2.88
N GLY A 84 -11.48 -3.66 -1.76
CA GLY A 84 -12.35 -4.72 -1.24
C GLY A 84 -13.48 -5.14 -2.19
N GLU A 85 -13.55 -4.52 -3.37
CA GLU A 85 -14.61 -4.64 -4.36
C GLU A 85 -14.17 -5.28 -5.69
N GLU A 86 -12.94 -5.79 -5.83
CA GLU A 86 -12.58 -6.50 -7.05
C GLU A 86 -12.91 -8.00 -6.95
N ASN A 87 -14.04 -8.36 -7.59
CA ASN A 87 -14.44 -9.66 -8.13
C ASN A 87 -13.43 -10.80 -7.87
N TYR A 88 -13.40 -11.28 -6.63
CA TYR A 88 -12.47 -12.32 -6.25
C TYR A 88 -12.85 -13.63 -6.97
N PRO A 89 -11.92 -14.32 -7.65
CA PRO A 89 -12.22 -15.61 -8.22
C PRO A 89 -12.66 -16.58 -7.11
N SER A 90 -13.83 -17.19 -7.25
CA SER A 90 -14.41 -18.09 -6.23
C SER A 90 -13.47 -19.26 -5.85
N SER A 91 -12.66 -19.75 -6.79
CA SER A 91 -11.75 -20.87 -6.55
C SER A 91 -10.42 -20.43 -5.90
N LYS A 92 -10.04 -21.06 -4.77
CA LYS A 92 -8.77 -20.84 -4.04
C LYS A 92 -7.52 -20.97 -4.92
N LYS A 93 -7.52 -21.89 -5.90
CA LYS A 93 -6.40 -22.10 -6.82
C LYS A 93 -6.16 -20.91 -7.77
N LYS A 94 -7.23 -20.31 -8.31
CA LYS A 94 -7.12 -19.12 -9.17
C LYS A 94 -6.61 -17.91 -8.35
N ARG A 95 -7.15 -17.72 -7.14
CA ARG A 95 -6.70 -16.69 -6.19
C ARG A 95 -5.20 -16.75 -5.93
N ASN A 96 -4.68 -17.92 -5.56
CA ASN A 96 -3.26 -18.07 -5.26
C ASN A 96 -2.36 -17.76 -6.46
N LYS A 97 -2.77 -18.17 -7.67
CA LYS A 97 -2.01 -17.91 -8.90
C LYS A 97 -1.98 -16.42 -9.26
N GLU A 98 -3.08 -15.72 -9.03
CA GLU A 98 -3.19 -14.28 -9.23
C GLU A 98 -2.35 -13.51 -8.20
N PHE A 99 -2.40 -13.89 -6.92
CA PHE A 99 -1.52 -13.35 -5.88
C PHE A 99 -0.04 -13.52 -6.21
N GLU A 100 0.37 -14.68 -6.69
CA GLU A 100 1.76 -14.90 -7.11
C GLU A 100 2.17 -14.02 -8.28
N ARG A 101 1.27 -13.78 -9.24
CA ARG A 101 1.54 -12.86 -10.37
C ARG A 101 1.69 -11.43 -9.89
N MET A 102 0.73 -10.93 -9.11
CA MET A 102 0.76 -9.58 -8.52
C MET A 102 2.02 -9.39 -7.68
N ARG A 103 2.40 -10.40 -6.88
CA ARG A 103 3.64 -10.35 -6.09
C ARG A 103 4.88 -10.23 -6.96
N LYS A 104 5.02 -11.05 -8.01
CA LYS A 104 6.16 -11.01 -8.92
C LYS A 104 6.25 -9.68 -9.66
N GLU A 105 5.13 -9.12 -10.07
CA GLU A 105 5.05 -7.84 -10.74
C GLU A 105 5.37 -6.68 -9.78
N GLY A 106 4.84 -6.73 -8.56
CA GLY A 106 5.18 -5.78 -7.50
C GLY A 106 6.67 -5.80 -7.14
N GLU A 107 7.31 -6.96 -7.09
CA GLU A 107 8.75 -7.08 -6.86
C GLU A 107 9.58 -6.43 -7.99
N LYS A 108 9.13 -6.52 -9.25
CA LYS A 108 9.77 -5.81 -10.37
C LYS A 108 9.63 -4.30 -10.26
N LEU A 109 8.45 -3.81 -9.86
CA LEU A 109 8.22 -2.38 -9.65
C LEU A 109 9.13 -1.83 -8.54
N LEU A 110 9.24 -2.54 -7.43
CA LEU A 110 10.13 -2.16 -6.33
C LEU A 110 11.61 -2.15 -6.72
N ASP A 111 12.06 -3.08 -7.57
CA ASP A 111 13.42 -3.03 -8.13
C ASP A 111 13.69 -1.73 -8.90
N VAL A 112 12.75 -1.32 -9.74
CA VAL A 112 12.85 -0.07 -10.51
C VAL A 112 12.84 1.14 -9.58
N VAL A 113 11.97 1.15 -8.56
CA VAL A 113 11.89 2.22 -7.55
C VAL A 113 13.25 2.39 -6.85
N VAL A 114 13.81 1.31 -6.32
CA VAL A 114 15.10 1.34 -5.61
C VAL A 114 16.23 1.82 -6.49
N ARG A 115 16.31 1.36 -7.74
CA ARG A 115 17.32 1.82 -8.70
C ARG A 115 17.18 3.29 -9.08
N SER A 116 15.98 3.84 -9.00
CA SER A 116 15.68 5.21 -9.42
C SER A 116 15.92 6.25 -8.31
N ILE A 117 16.09 5.81 -7.06
CA ILE A 117 16.43 6.68 -5.93
C ILE A 117 17.89 7.10 -6.01
N ARG A 118 18.16 8.39 -5.73
CA ARG A 118 19.53 8.91 -5.63
C ARG A 118 20.02 8.79 -4.20
N TYR A 119 21.17 8.15 -4.02
CA TYR A 119 21.83 7.96 -2.73
C TYR A 119 23.13 8.77 -2.63
N ARG A 120 23.49 9.22 -1.43
CA ARG A 120 24.71 10.00 -1.17
C ARG A 120 25.98 9.17 -1.36
N ASN A 121 25.96 7.93 -0.90
CA ASN A 121 26.98 6.91 -1.12
C ASN A 121 26.34 5.72 -1.85
N LYS A 122 27.14 4.83 -2.48
CA LYS A 122 26.61 3.48 -2.80
C LYS A 122 26.20 2.87 -1.44
N PRO A 123 24.90 2.68 -1.17
CA PRO A 123 24.48 2.31 0.16
C PRO A 123 25.02 0.92 0.48
N ASP A 124 25.63 0.74 1.66
CA ASP A 124 25.93 -0.59 2.20
C ASP A 124 24.66 -1.40 2.45
N TYR A 125 23.49 -0.74 2.47
CA TYR A 125 22.19 -1.40 2.47
C TYR A 125 22.03 -2.23 1.19
N ARG A 126 21.98 -3.55 1.36
CA ARG A 126 21.55 -4.46 0.30
C ARG A 126 20.16 -4.02 -0.14
N LYS A 127 19.92 -3.99 -1.45
CA LYS A 127 18.61 -3.76 -2.11
C LYS A 127 17.41 -4.34 -1.34
N ILE A 128 17.59 -5.52 -0.73
CA ILE A 128 16.62 -6.20 0.12
C ILE A 128 16.15 -5.32 1.29
N GLY A 129 17.06 -4.67 2.03
CA GLY A 129 16.72 -3.82 3.17
C GLY A 129 15.89 -2.61 2.77
N ILE A 130 16.23 -1.98 1.65
CA ILE A 130 15.47 -0.83 1.11
C ILE A 130 14.06 -1.28 0.69
N ILE A 131 13.95 -2.42 0.00
CA ILE A 131 12.66 -3.02 -0.35
C ILE A 131 11.83 -3.31 0.90
N SER A 132 12.44 -3.85 1.96
CA SER A 132 11.75 -4.12 3.22
C SER A 132 11.23 -2.85 3.89
N VAL A 133 12.01 -1.76 3.89
CA VAL A 133 11.56 -0.46 4.41
C VAL A 133 10.39 0.09 3.61
N ILE A 134 10.45 0.05 2.27
CA ILE A 134 9.33 0.49 1.41
C ILE A 134 8.08 -0.33 1.70
N LYS A 135 8.20 -1.66 1.76
CA LYS A 135 7.08 -2.55 2.09
C LYS A 135 6.53 -2.29 3.49
N GLY A 136 7.39 -1.97 4.45
CA GLY A 136 6.98 -1.61 5.81
C GLY A 136 6.16 -0.33 5.83
N ILE A 137 6.60 0.72 5.14
CA ILE A 137 5.87 2.01 5.11
C ILE A 137 4.55 1.90 4.33
N VAL A 138 4.49 1.07 3.28
CA VAL A 138 3.30 0.93 2.43
C VAL A 138 2.27 -0.06 2.99
N ASN A 139 2.67 -1.05 3.80
CA ASN A 139 1.78 -2.06 4.40
C ASN A 139 1.42 -1.78 5.88
N ILE A 140 1.74 -0.58 6.41
CA ILE A 140 1.15 -0.03 7.64
C ILE A 140 -0.06 0.80 7.20
#